data_AF-A0AAP0QC77-F1
#
_entry.id   AF-A0AAP0QC77-F1
#
_cell.length_a   1.000
_cell.length_b   1.000
_cell.length_c   1.000
_cell.angle_alpha   90.00
_cell.angle_beta   90.00
_cell.angle_gamma   90.00
#
_symmetry.space_group_name_H-M   'P 1'
#
loop_
_entity.id
_entity.type
_entity.pdbx_description
1 polymer ?
#
loop_
_entity_poly.entity_id
_entity_poly.type
_entity_poly.pdbx_seq_one_letter_code
_entity_poly.pdbx_strand_id
1 'polypeptide(L)'
;MPPATTMNFNCWIVVGTIFNYFIFKYRKGWWQRYNYVVSAALDAGLAFMGVLLYFTLTMENRSINWWGSAGEHCDLASCPTTKGVVVEGCPAH
;
A
#
# COMPACT_ATOMS: atom_id res chain seq x y z
N MET A 1 14.79 5.77 -2.38
CA MET A 1 13.43 5.21 -2.52
C MET A 1 13.27 4.24 -1.38
N PRO A 2 12.47 4.53 -0.33
CA PRO A 2 12.27 3.54 0.74
C PRO A 2 11.77 2.25 0.08
N PRO A 3 12.20 1.07 0.57
CA PRO A 3 11.83 -0.20 -0.03
C PRO A 3 10.31 -0.24 -0.11
N ALA A 4 9.78 -0.43 -1.33
CA ALA A 4 8.35 -0.63 -1.47
C ALA A 4 7.98 -1.83 -0.61
N THR A 5 7.13 -1.58 0.38
CA THR A 5 6.78 -2.56 1.39
C THR A 5 6.25 -3.81 0.69
N THR A 6 6.54 -5.00 1.22
CA THR A 6 6.09 -6.28 0.63
C THR A 6 4.58 -6.28 0.36
N MET A 7 3.83 -5.58 1.19
CA MET A 7 2.39 -5.35 1.05
C MET A 7 2.01 -4.62 -0.24
N ASN A 8 2.75 -3.58 -0.66
CA ASN A 8 2.45 -2.87 -1.91
C ASN A 8 2.64 -3.76 -3.15
N PHE A 9 3.70 -4.57 -3.19
CA PHE A 9 3.93 -5.51 -4.28
C PHE A 9 2.86 -6.60 -4.34
N ASN A 10 2.49 -7.17 -3.19
CA ASN A 10 1.43 -8.17 -3.11
C ASN A 10 0.09 -7.60 -3.59
N CYS A 11 -0.27 -6.39 -3.13
CA CYS A 11 -1.48 -5.70 -3.58
C CYS A 11 -1.47 -5.47 -5.10
N TRP A 12 -0.35 -5.00 -5.67
CA TRP A 12 -0.23 -4.79 -7.11
C TRP A 12 -0.41 -6.08 -7.92
N ILE A 13 0.23 -7.18 -7.49
CA ILE A 13 0.11 -8.48 -8.16
C ILE A 13 -1.33 -9.00 -8.09
N VAL A 14 -1.98 -8.90 -6.93
CA VAL A 14 -3.36 -9.36 -6.73
C VAL A 14 -4.33 -8.55 -7.59
N VAL A 15 -4.26 -7.21 -7.52
CA VAL A 15 -5.12 -6.33 -8.33
C VAL A 15 -4.86 -6.55 -9.82
N GLY A 16 -3.59 -6.58 -10.22
CA GLY A 16 -3.18 -6.85 -11.60
C GLY A 16 -3.73 -8.17 -12.13
N THR A 17 -3.66 -9.24 -11.34
CA THR A 17 -4.17 -10.57 -11.70
C THR A 17 -5.70 -10.59 -11.77
N ILE A 18 -6.39 -9.98 -10.82
CA ILE A 18 -7.87 -9.93 -10.84
C ILE A 18 -8.37 -9.17 -12.08
N PHE A 19 -7.82 -7.98 -12.33
CA PHE A 19 -8.27 -7.15 -13.45
C PHE A 19 -7.83 -7.69 -14.82
N ASN A 20 -6.59 -8.17 -14.97
CA ASN A 20 -6.08 -8.64 -16.28
C ASN A 20 -6.41 -10.09 -16.59
N TYR A 21 -6.55 -10.98 -15.58
CA TYR A 21 -6.81 -12.40 -15.84
C TYR A 21 -8.28 -12.74 -15.64
N PHE A 22 -8.87 -12.42 -14.49
CA PHE A 22 -10.24 -12.81 -14.17
C PHE A 22 -11.28 -12.03 -14.97
N ILE A 23 -11.21 -10.71 -14.96
CA ILE A 23 -12.20 -9.86 -15.64
C ILE A 23 -12.06 -10.00 -17.17
N PHE A 24 -10.83 -10.12 -17.68
CA PHE A 24 -10.61 -10.38 -19.09
C PHE A 24 -11.19 -11.74 -19.53
N LYS A 25 -11.08 -12.79 -18.71
CA LYS A 25 -11.60 -14.12 -19.06
C LYS A 25 -13.14 -14.19 -19.01
N TYR A 26 -13.78 -13.53 -18.04
CA TYR A 26 -15.24 -13.59 -17.86
C TYR A 26 -16.02 -12.58 -18.70
N ARG A 27 -15.50 -11.36 -18.94
CA ARG A 27 -16.26 -10.26 -19.56
C ARG A 27 -15.36 -9.36 -20.44
N LYS A 28 -14.81 -9.91 -21.53
CA LYS A 28 -13.93 -9.17 -22.48
C LYS A 28 -14.50 -7.82 -22.95
N GLY A 29 -15.77 -7.79 -23.35
CA GLY A 29 -16.41 -6.56 -23.86
C GLY A 29 -16.60 -5.48 -22.80
N TRP A 30 -16.83 -5.87 -21.55
CA TRP A 30 -16.90 -4.93 -20.43
C TRP A 30 -15.50 -4.41 -20.08
N TRP A 31 -14.51 -5.30 -20.06
CA TRP A 31 -13.13 -4.94 -19.78
C TRP A 31 -12.59 -3.90 -20.77
N GLN A 32 -12.78 -4.09 -22.09
CA GLN A 32 -12.33 -3.12 -23.10
C GLN A 32 -12.94 -1.72 -22.92
N ARG A 33 -14.18 -1.62 -22.42
CA ARG A 33 -14.88 -0.34 -22.28
C ARG A 33 -14.63 0.35 -20.94
N TYR A 34 -14.51 -0.42 -19.86
CA TYR A 34 -14.51 0.12 -18.49
C TYR A 34 -13.15 0.05 -17.78
N ASN A 35 -12.13 -0.61 -18.32
CA ASN A 35 -10.84 -0.72 -17.64
C ASN A 35 -10.20 0.65 -17.35
N TYR A 36 -10.30 1.59 -18.30
CA TYR A 36 -9.81 2.96 -18.09
C TYR A 36 -10.58 3.70 -16.99
N VAL A 37 -11.91 3.56 -16.97
CA VAL A 37 -12.76 4.18 -15.94
C VAL A 37 -12.47 3.61 -14.56
N VAL A 38 -12.24 2.30 -14.45
CA VAL A 38 -11.88 1.66 -13.18
C VAL A 38 -10.51 2.13 -12.70
N SER A 39 -9.52 2.26 -13.59
CA SER A 39 -8.22 2.81 -13.23
C SER A 39 -8.34 4.24 -12.70
N ALA A 40 -9.12 5.09 -13.36
CA ALA A 40 -9.36 6.47 -12.92
C ALA A 40 -10.14 6.52 -11.59
N ALA A 41 -11.12 5.63 -11.42
CA ALA A 41 -11.90 5.53 -10.17
C ALA A 41 -11.05 5.06 -8.99
N LEU A 42 -10.07 4.18 -9.22
CA LEU A 42 -9.15 3.72 -8.18
C LEU A 42 -8.22 4.84 -7.69
N ASP A 43 -7.70 5.65 -8.63
CA ASP A 43 -6.85 6.81 -8.30
C ASP A 43 -7.64 7.89 -7.54
N ALA A 44 -8.82 8.26 -8.05
CA ALA A 44 -9.71 9.21 -7.38
C ALA A 44 -10.21 8.68 -6.02
N GLY A 45 -10.49 7.38 -5.92
CA GLY A 45 -10.91 6.72 -4.69
C GLY A 45 -9.83 6.73 -3.63
N LEU A 46 -8.56 6.54 -4.00
CA LEU A 46 -7.43 6.61 -3.09
C LEU A 46 -7.27 8.02 -2.50
N ALA A 47 -7.38 9.06 -3.33
CA ALA A 47 -7.37 10.45 -2.86
C ALA A 47 -8.54 10.74 -1.91
N PHE A 48 -9.75 10.29 -2.26
CA PHE A 48 -10.93 10.46 -1.41
C PHE A 48 -10.80 9.76 -0.06
N MET A 49 -10.30 8.52 -0.04
CA MET A 49 -10.07 7.78 1.19
C MET A 49 -9.00 8.43 2.07
N GLY A 50 -7.96 9.03 1.47
CA GLY A 50 -6.96 9.80 2.22
C GLY A 50 -7.58 10.98 2.98
N VAL A 51 -8.46 11.74 2.33
CA VAL A 51 -9.18 12.85 2.97
C VAL A 51 -10.12 12.34 4.07
N LEU A 52 -10.86 11.26 3.83
CA LEU A 52 -11.76 10.66 4.82
C LEU A 52 -10.99 10.19 6.06
N LEU A 53 -9.87 9.49 5.87
CA LEU A 53 -9.02 9.02 6.96
C LEU A 53 -8.42 10.18 7.76
N TYR A 54 -8.03 11.26 7.09
CA TYR A 54 -7.54 12.47 7.77
C TYR A 54 -8.60 13.06 8.71
N PHE A 55 -9.83 13.22 8.24
CA PHE A 55 -10.92 13.75 9.07
C PHE A 55 -11.32 12.81 10.21
N THR A 56 -11.29 11.49 9.98
CA THR A 56 -11.77 10.51 10.97
C THR A 56 -10.72 10.11 12.01
N LEU A 57 -9.43 10.11 11.65
CA LEU A 57 -8.35 9.60 12.50
C LEU A 57 -7.38 10.69 12.92
N THR A 58 -6.88 11.47 11.96
CA THR A 58 -5.83 12.47 12.20
C THR A 58 -6.34 13.65 13.02
N MET A 59 -7.56 14.13 12.75
CA MET A 59 -8.14 15.25 13.51
C MET A 59 -8.38 14.93 14.99
N GLU A 60 -8.78 13.69 15.30
CA GLU A 60 -9.02 13.25 16.69
C GLU A 60 -7.73 12.70 17.35
N ASN A 61 -6.59 12.73 16.63
CA ASN A 61 -5.31 12.16 17.04
C ASN A 61 -5.40 10.70 17.54
N ARG A 62 -6.27 9.90 16.90
CA ARG A 62 -6.52 8.50 17.26
C ARG A 62 -5.69 7.59 16.37
N SER A 63 -4.70 6.92 16.95
CA SER A 63 -3.94 5.86 16.28
C SER A 63 -4.66 4.52 16.42
N ILE A 64 -4.92 3.84 15.30
CA ILE A 64 -5.46 2.48 15.29
C ILE A 64 -4.30 1.52 15.04
N ASN A 65 -4.02 0.66 16.03
CA ASN A 65 -3.06 -0.43 15.86
C ASN A 65 -3.70 -1.51 14.98
N TRP A 66 -3.36 -1.51 13.69
CA TRP A 66 -3.81 -2.47 12.68
C TRP A 66 -2.66 -2.85 11.76
N TRP A 67 -2.79 -3.93 10.99
CA TRP A 67 -1.72 -4.48 10.16
C TRP A 67 -1.17 -3.52 9.09
N GLY A 68 -1.93 -2.52 8.65
CA GLY A 68 -1.41 -1.46 7.76
C GLY A 68 -0.95 -0.18 8.48
N SER A 69 -1.11 -0.08 9.81
CA SER A 69 -0.57 1.04 10.62
C SER A 69 0.66 0.62 11.43
N ALA A 70 0.93 -0.69 11.54
CA ALA A 70 2.04 -1.25 12.30
C ALA A 70 3.41 -1.17 11.57
N GLY A 71 3.48 -0.52 10.40
CA GLY A 71 4.71 -0.38 9.64
C GLY A 71 5.27 -1.71 9.12
N GLU A 72 6.57 -1.73 8.84
CA GLU A 72 7.28 -2.94 8.45
C GLU A 72 7.22 -3.96 9.60
N HIS A 73 6.64 -5.15 9.36
CA HIS A 73 6.55 -6.23 10.36
C HIS A 73 7.91 -6.93 10.61
N CYS A 74 9.00 -6.30 10.20
CA CYS A 74 10.35 -6.79 10.36
C CYS A 74 11.16 -5.72 11.09
N ASP A 75 11.51 -5.98 12.35
CA ASP A 75 12.19 -5.02 13.24
C ASP A 75 13.50 -4.49 12.66
N LEU A 76 14.14 -5.25 11.77
CA LEU A 76 15.40 -4.89 11.11
C LEU A 76 15.24 -3.86 9.98
N ALA A 77 14.02 -3.66 9.45
CA ALA A 77 13.79 -2.73 8.35
C ALA A 77 13.87 -1.25 8.78
N SER A 78 13.69 -0.96 10.07
CA SER A 78 13.85 0.39 10.63
C SER A 78 15.30 0.75 10.95
N CYS A 79 16.23 -0.21 10.85
CA CYS A 79 17.63 0.01 11.20
C CYS A 79 18.36 0.81 10.10
N PRO A 80 19.08 1.90 10.45
CA PRO A 80 19.88 2.64 9.48
C PRO A 80 21.05 1.77 9.00
N THR A 81 21.14 1.53 7.70
CA THR A 81 22.22 0.74 7.07
C THR A 81 23.47 1.58 6.77
N THR A 82 23.46 2.87 7.14
CA THR A 82 24.59 3.80 6.95
C THR A 82 25.70 3.48 7.94
N LYS A 83 26.93 3.30 7.43
CA LYS A 83 28.13 3.08 8.25
C LYS A 83 28.30 4.24 9.24
N GLY A 84 28.31 3.93 10.55
CA GLY A 84 28.59 4.89 11.62
C GLY A 84 27.39 5.37 12.43
N VAL A 85 26.15 4.95 12.11
CA VAL A 85 24.96 5.26 12.92
C VAL A 85 24.52 4.00 13.67
N VAL A 86 24.90 3.90 14.94
CA VAL A 86 24.50 2.78 15.81
C VAL A 86 23.28 3.20 16.62
N VAL A 87 22.18 2.45 16.49
CA VAL A 87 20.92 2.67 17.22
C VAL A 87 20.71 1.47 18.13
N GLU A 88 20.31 1.72 19.38
CA GLU A 88 19.99 0.66 20.36
C GLU A 88 18.88 -0.26 19.81
N GLY A 89 19.18 -1.56 19.65
CA GLY A 89 18.25 -2.57 19.13
C GLY A 89 18.55 -3.09 17.72
N CYS A 90 19.54 -2.53 17.01
CA CYS A 90 19.96 -2.99 15.68
C CYS A 90 21.34 -3.69 15.73
N PRO A 91 21.56 -4.77 14.96
CA PRO A 91 22.86 -5.44 14.93
C PRO A 91 23.92 -4.51 14.32
N ALA A 92 24.83 -4.01 15.16
CA ALA A 92 26.00 -3.26 14.74
C ALA A 92 27.06 -4.25 14.26
N HIS A 93 27.44 -4.16 12.98
CA HIS A 93 28.56 -4.89 12.42
C HIS A 93 29.68 -3.93 12.01
#